data_AF-X8CFB3-F1
#
_entry.id   AF-X8CFB3-F1
#
_cell.length_a   1.000
_cell.length_b   1.000
_cell.length_c   1.000
_cell.angle_alpha   90.00
_cell.angle_beta   90.00
_cell.angle_gamma   90.00
#
_symmetry.space_group_name_H-M   'P 1'
#
loop_
_entity.id
_entity.type
_entity.pdbx_description
1 polymer ?
#
loop_
_entity_poly.entity_id
_entity_poly.type
_entity_poly.pdbx_seq_one_letter_code
_entity_poly.pdbx_strand_id
1 'polypeptide(L)'
;MPEIATVAGVGRTTLHRYFADRETLIYEATLDSIRVLSEAVDEAALDDGPAIDAMRRFITAGVSIGERLVFLFGDPAVLRDIPPAQSPNEELVIKLITRGQDEGVFDSDLNPTWIWHALYGLILQGCEQAMAGALPRHTVAPLIIRTFERGICPVP
;
A
#
# COMPACT_ATOMS: atom_id res chain seq x y z
N MET A 1 -4.20 -14.44 20.80
CA MET A 1 -2.95 -15.21 20.87
C MET A 1 -3.11 -16.68 20.46
N PRO A 2 -4.03 -17.49 21.04
CA PRO A 2 -4.14 -18.91 20.69
C PRO A 2 -4.50 -19.17 19.22
N GLU A 3 -5.41 -18.37 18.67
CA GLU A 3 -5.81 -18.44 17.26
C GLU A 3 -4.66 -18.08 16.32
N ILE A 4 -3.97 -16.95 16.59
CA ILE A 4 -2.77 -16.53 15.83
C ILE A 4 -1.70 -17.63 15.84
N ALA A 5 -1.42 -18.22 17.01
CA ALA A 5 -0.46 -19.34 17.11
C ALA A 5 -0.87 -20.54 16.26
N THR A 6 -2.17 -20.85 16.25
CA THR A 6 -2.74 -21.96 15.47
C THR A 6 -2.59 -21.71 13.97
N VAL A 7 -2.96 -20.52 13.50
CA VAL A 7 -2.84 -20.13 12.08
C VAL A 7 -1.37 -20.06 11.65
N ALA A 8 -0.48 -19.56 12.50
CA ALA A 8 0.95 -19.49 12.23
C ALA A 8 1.67 -20.85 12.36
N GLY A 9 0.97 -21.93 12.76
CA GLY A 9 1.57 -23.26 12.91
C GLY A 9 2.60 -23.36 14.04
N VAL A 10 2.54 -22.48 15.05
CA VAL A 10 3.48 -22.47 16.19
C VAL A 10 2.78 -22.78 17.51
N GLY A 11 3.53 -23.30 18.48
CA GLY A 11 3.02 -23.51 19.83
C GLY A 11 2.74 -22.18 20.56
N ARG A 12 1.73 -22.15 21.42
CA ARG A 12 1.37 -20.95 22.21
C ARG A 12 2.54 -20.42 23.05
N THR A 13 3.30 -21.33 23.68
CA THR A 13 4.50 -20.99 24.45
C THR A 13 5.59 -20.39 23.57
N THR A 14 5.76 -20.90 22.35
CA THR A 14 6.69 -20.33 21.38
C THR A 14 6.29 -18.90 21.04
N LEU A 15 5.02 -18.68 20.68
CA LEU A 15 4.52 -17.33 20.36
C LEU A 15 4.68 -16.36 21.54
N HIS A 16 4.30 -16.78 22.75
CA HIS A 16 4.42 -15.96 23.96
C HIS A 16 5.86 -15.60 24.34
N ARG A 17 6.84 -16.43 23.95
CA ARG A 17 8.26 -16.13 24.16
C ARG A 17 8.74 -14.96 23.30
N TYR A 18 8.15 -14.76 22.11
CA TYR A 18 8.47 -13.64 21.24
C TYR A 18 7.61 -12.41 21.54
N PHE A 19 6.32 -12.61 21.86
CA PHE A 19 5.37 -11.53 22.11
C PHE A 19 4.61 -11.80 23.40
N ALA A 20 4.83 -10.96 24.42
CA ALA A 20 4.23 -11.15 25.74
C ALA A 20 2.69 -11.12 25.68
N ASP A 21 2.13 -10.26 24.82
CA ASP A 21 0.71 -10.07 24.62
C ASP A 21 0.38 -9.75 23.14
N ARG A 22 -0.91 -9.57 22.87
CA ARG A 22 -1.41 -9.25 21.53
C ARG A 22 -1.01 -7.85 21.09
N GLU A 23 -0.93 -6.89 22.01
CA GLU A 23 -0.62 -5.50 21.69
C GLU A 23 0.82 -5.39 21.19
N THR A 24 1.77 -6.02 21.89
CA THR A 24 3.16 -6.15 21.48
C THR A 24 3.28 -6.83 20.11
N LEU A 25 2.55 -7.92 19.88
CA LEU A 25 2.55 -8.61 18.57
C LEU A 25 2.06 -7.69 17.44
N ILE A 26 0.97 -6.94 17.67
CA ILE A 26 0.41 -6.02 16.68
C ILE A 26 1.39 -4.88 16.42
N TYR A 27 1.98 -4.29 17.46
CA TYR A 27 2.97 -3.22 17.34
C TYR A 27 4.16 -3.66 16.48
N GLU A 28 4.75 -4.82 16.77
CA GLU A 28 5.87 -5.37 15.99
C GLU A 28 5.47 -5.72 14.55
N ALA A 29 4.25 -6.26 14.34
CA ALA A 29 3.72 -6.49 13.00
C ALA A 29 3.46 -5.18 12.24
N THR A 30 3.07 -4.10 12.92
CA THR A 30 2.93 -2.76 12.34
C THR A 30 4.28 -2.24 11.87
N LEU A 31 5.32 -2.28 12.71
CA LEU A 31 6.66 -1.86 12.34
C LEU A 31 7.22 -2.66 11.16
N ASP A 32 7.05 -3.98 11.17
CA ASP A 32 7.46 -4.84 10.04
C ASP A 32 6.69 -4.50 8.76
N SER A 33 5.40 -4.19 8.86
CA SER A 33 4.57 -3.80 7.72
C SER A 33 4.96 -2.46 7.14
N ILE A 34 5.29 -1.47 7.99
CA ILE A 34 5.82 -0.17 7.57
C ILE A 34 7.15 -0.36 6.84
N ARG A 35 8.07 -1.18 7.39
CA ARG A 35 9.35 -1.48 6.76
C ARG A 35 9.16 -2.07 5.35
N VAL A 36 8.30 -3.09 5.22
CA VAL A 36 7.99 -3.72 3.92
C VAL A 36 7.33 -2.74 2.95
N LEU A 37 6.48 -1.84 3.44
CA LEU A 37 5.91 -0.76 2.62
C LEU A 37 7.00 0.18 2.10
N SER A 38 7.91 0.65 2.96
CA SER A 38 9.03 1.49 2.56
C SER A 38 9.92 0.81 1.53
N GLU A 39 10.28 -0.46 1.75
CA GLU A 39 11.08 -1.26 0.81
C GLU A 39 10.39 -1.37 -0.56
N ALA A 40 9.08 -1.64 -0.59
CA ALA A 40 8.32 -1.74 -1.84
C ALA A 40 8.25 -0.40 -2.60
N VAL A 41 8.18 0.72 -1.88
CA VAL A 41 8.21 2.07 -2.49
C VAL A 41 9.59 2.38 -3.05
N ASP A 42 10.65 2.05 -2.34
CA ASP A 42 12.04 2.24 -2.78
C ASP A 42 12.34 1.38 -4.02
N GLU A 43 11.95 0.11 -4.01
CA GLU A 43 12.13 -0.82 -5.14
C GLU A 43 11.34 -0.41 -6.39
N ALA A 44 10.21 0.29 -6.21
CA ALA A 44 9.45 0.82 -7.35
C ALA A 44 10.21 1.89 -8.14
N ALA A 45 11.30 2.43 -7.57
CA ALA A 45 12.19 3.41 -8.20
C ALA A 45 11.39 4.53 -8.87
N LEU A 46 10.64 5.28 -8.06
CA LEU A 46 9.66 6.25 -8.55
C LEU A 46 10.31 7.35 -9.41
N ASP A 47 11.59 7.63 -9.16
CA ASP A 47 12.33 8.63 -9.92
C ASP A 47 12.81 8.15 -11.31
N ASP A 48 12.75 6.85 -11.60
CA ASP A 48 13.32 6.27 -12.83
C ASP A 48 12.35 6.26 -14.01
N GLY A 49 12.76 6.87 -15.12
CA GLY A 49 12.02 6.83 -16.39
C GLY A 49 10.68 7.60 -16.38
N PRO A 50 9.83 7.38 -17.41
CA PRO A 50 8.57 8.11 -17.55
C PRO A 50 7.65 7.95 -16.32
N ALA A 51 7.00 9.03 -15.89
CA ALA A 51 6.13 9.02 -14.70
C ALA A 51 5.01 7.97 -14.79
N ILE A 52 4.47 7.73 -15.99
CA ILE A 52 3.45 6.70 -16.21
C ILE A 52 3.97 5.28 -15.91
N ASP A 53 5.22 4.99 -16.27
CA ASP A 53 5.81 3.67 -16.03
C ASP A 53 6.23 3.50 -14.57
N ALA A 54 6.72 4.56 -13.93
CA ALA A 54 6.96 4.60 -12.49
C ALA A 54 5.66 4.38 -11.69
N MET A 55 4.54 4.97 -12.12
CA MET A 55 3.23 4.76 -11.50
C MET A 55 2.75 3.31 -11.62
N ARG A 56 2.95 2.67 -12.78
CA ARG A 56 2.65 1.24 -12.95
C ARG A 56 3.47 0.36 -12.01
N ARG A 57 4.76 0.66 -11.83
CA ARG A 57 5.62 -0.04 -10.87
C ARG A 57 5.14 0.17 -9.43
N PHE A 58 4.80 1.40 -9.06
CA PHE A 58 4.24 1.73 -7.75
C PHE A 58 2.95 0.94 -7.45
N ILE A 59 1.99 0.92 -8.39
CA ILE A 59 0.75 0.14 -8.24
C ILE A 59 1.05 -1.34 -8.07
N THR A 60 1.95 -1.88 -8.89
CA THR A 60 2.34 -3.29 -8.83
C THR A 60 2.99 -3.63 -7.49
N ALA A 61 3.90 -2.78 -7.01
CA ALA A 61 4.56 -2.93 -5.72
C ALA A 61 3.54 -2.90 -4.58
N GLY A 62 2.64 -1.92 -4.54
CA GLY A 62 1.57 -1.83 -3.53
C GLY A 62 0.67 -3.07 -3.50
N VAL A 63 0.22 -3.54 -4.66
CA VAL A 63 -0.60 -4.76 -4.76
C VAL A 63 0.18 -6.02 -4.32
N SER A 64 1.50 -6.07 -4.55
CA SER A 64 2.31 -7.20 -4.13
C SER A 64 2.32 -7.39 -2.61
N ILE A 65 2.27 -6.28 -1.85
CA ILE A 65 2.21 -6.24 -0.38
C ILE A 65 0.79 -5.98 0.16
N GLY A 66 -0.25 -6.23 -0.64
CA GLY A 66 -1.63 -5.84 -0.33
C GLY A 66 -2.15 -6.25 1.05
N GLU A 67 -1.78 -7.43 1.56
CA GLU A 67 -2.16 -7.87 2.91
C GLU A 67 -1.58 -6.95 4.00
N ARG A 68 -0.37 -6.42 3.81
CA ARG A 68 0.26 -5.45 4.72
C ARG A 68 -0.43 -4.10 4.65
N LEU A 69 -0.83 -3.66 3.45
CA LEU A 69 -1.60 -2.42 3.27
C LEU A 69 -2.96 -2.52 3.97
N VAL A 70 -3.70 -3.60 3.75
CA VAL A 70 -4.99 -3.83 4.40
C VAL A 70 -4.83 -3.92 5.93
N PHE A 71 -3.77 -4.57 6.42
CA PHE A 71 -3.47 -4.60 7.84
C PHE A 71 -3.19 -3.21 8.42
N LEU A 72 -2.32 -2.41 7.78
CA LEU A 72 -1.93 -1.09 8.26
C LEU A 72 -3.08 -0.09 8.25
N PHE A 73 -3.97 -0.18 7.27
CA PHE A 73 -4.91 0.89 6.95
C PHE A 73 -6.38 0.51 7.03
N GLY A 74 -6.70 -0.78 7.23
CA GLY A 74 -8.07 -1.25 7.45
C GLY A 74 -8.62 -0.92 8.85
N ASP A 75 -7.75 -0.64 9.83
CA ASP A 75 -8.12 -0.19 11.17
C ASP A 75 -7.19 0.95 11.63
N PRO A 76 -7.71 2.18 11.82
CA PRO A 76 -6.92 3.32 12.30
C PRO A 76 -6.21 3.08 13.65
N ALA A 77 -6.67 2.12 14.46
CA ALA A 77 -6.01 1.77 15.70
C ALA A 77 -4.60 1.16 15.51
N VAL A 78 -4.32 0.56 14.34
CA VAL A 78 -3.05 -0.13 14.07
C VAL A 78 -1.86 0.83 14.03
N LEU A 79 -2.07 2.05 13.52
CA LEU A 79 -1.04 3.08 13.41
C LEU A 79 -1.05 4.08 14.58
N ARG A 80 -1.97 3.94 15.55
CA ARG A 80 -2.20 4.94 16.60
C ARG A 80 -0.94 5.28 17.41
N ASP A 81 -0.17 4.26 17.77
CA ASP A 81 0.99 4.40 18.65
C ASP A 81 2.31 4.50 17.86
N ILE A 82 2.23 4.61 16.53
CA ILE A 82 3.40 4.81 15.67
C ILE A 82 3.77 6.30 15.64
N PRO A 83 5.02 6.65 15.95
CA PRO A 83 5.46 8.04 15.88
C PRO A 83 5.32 8.59 14.45
N PRO A 84 4.93 9.87 14.26
CA PRO A 84 4.76 10.45 12.92
C PRO A 84 5.98 10.31 11.99
N ALA A 85 7.20 10.32 12.54
CA ALA A 85 8.43 10.15 11.77
C ALA A 85 8.64 8.73 11.21
N GLN A 86 7.93 7.74 11.73
CA GLN A 86 7.94 6.34 11.27
C GLN A 86 6.65 5.97 10.54
N SER A 87 5.61 6.80 10.62
CA SER A 87 4.37 6.56 9.91
C SER A 87 4.59 6.65 8.40
N PRO A 88 3.91 5.80 7.60
CA PRO A 88 3.92 5.94 6.15
C PRO A 88 3.45 7.34 5.75
N ASN A 89 4.12 7.92 4.74
CA ASN A 89 3.72 9.19 4.14
C ASN A 89 3.67 9.08 2.62
N GLU A 90 2.97 10.02 2.01
CA GLU A 90 2.68 10.06 0.58
C GLU A 90 3.63 10.95 -0.23
N GLU A 91 4.65 11.56 0.38
CA GLU A 91 5.46 12.62 -0.24
C GLU A 91 6.10 12.18 -1.56
N LEU A 92 6.65 10.97 -1.61
CA LEU A 92 7.28 10.43 -2.82
C LEU A 92 6.25 10.18 -3.94
N VAL A 93 5.05 9.73 -3.59
CA VAL A 93 3.99 9.47 -4.58
C VAL A 93 3.40 10.78 -5.09
N ILE A 94 3.23 11.78 -4.22
CA ILE A 94 2.83 13.13 -4.62
C ILE A 94 3.85 13.74 -5.58
N LYS A 95 5.15 13.61 -5.30
CA LYS A 95 6.21 14.05 -6.23
C LYS A 95 6.12 13.36 -7.58
N LEU A 96 5.88 12.05 -7.61
CA LEU A 96 5.66 11.30 -8.85
C LEU A 96 4.42 11.82 -9.63
N ILE A 97 3.33 12.11 -8.92
CA ILE A 97 2.11 12.65 -9.53
C ILE A 97 2.39 14.04 -10.12
N THR A 98 2.99 14.96 -9.36
CA THR A 98 3.36 16.29 -9.86
C THR A 98 4.29 16.19 -11.06
N ARG A 99 5.31 15.32 -11.01
CA ARG A 99 6.20 15.09 -12.14
C ARG A 99 5.43 14.62 -13.38
N GLY A 100 4.49 13.69 -13.23
CA GLY A 100 3.68 13.23 -14.36
C GLY A 100 2.73 14.30 -14.91
N GLN A 101 2.28 15.25 -14.08
CA GLN A 101 1.55 16.44 -14.56
C GLN A 101 2.47 17.36 -15.36
N ASP A 102 3.70 17.60 -14.89
CA ASP A 102 4.71 18.39 -15.60
C ASP A 102 5.13 17.73 -16.93
N GLU A 103 5.18 16.40 -16.97
CA GLU A 103 5.40 15.59 -18.18
C GLU A 103 4.17 15.55 -19.12
N GLY A 104 3.01 16.04 -18.68
CA GLY A 104 1.76 16.03 -19.45
C GLY A 104 1.10 14.65 -19.59
N VAL A 105 1.53 13.66 -18.80
CA VAL A 105 0.96 12.29 -18.81
C VAL A 105 -0.18 12.11 -17.81
N PHE A 106 -0.25 12.97 -16.80
CA PHE A 106 -1.37 13.08 -15.85
C PHE A 106 -2.07 14.43 -15.99
N ASP A 107 -3.37 14.47 -15.73
CA ASP A 107 -4.20 15.68 -15.81
C ASP A 107 -3.74 16.73 -14.80
N SER A 108 -3.26 17.87 -15.30
CA SER A 108 -2.76 18.99 -14.50
C SER A 108 -3.85 19.79 -13.79
N ASP A 109 -5.12 19.65 -14.20
CA ASP A 109 -6.24 20.34 -13.56
C ASP A 109 -6.68 19.64 -12.27
N LEU A 110 -6.26 18.39 -12.06
CA LEU A 110 -6.52 17.63 -10.84
C LEU A 110 -5.52 17.95 -9.73
N ASN A 111 -6.03 18.08 -8.50
CA ASN A 111 -5.18 18.22 -7.33
C ASN A 111 -4.33 16.92 -7.12
N PRO A 112 -2.99 17.01 -6.95
CA PRO A 112 -2.14 15.83 -6.75
C PRO A 112 -2.56 14.95 -5.58
N THR A 113 -2.99 15.55 -4.48
CA THR A 113 -3.48 14.84 -3.28
C THR A 113 -4.80 14.11 -3.57
N TRP A 114 -5.65 14.65 -4.44
CA TRP A 114 -6.86 13.95 -4.88
C TRP A 114 -6.52 12.70 -5.69
N ILE A 115 -5.58 12.82 -6.65
CA ILE A 115 -5.08 11.69 -7.44
C ILE A 115 -4.52 10.61 -6.51
N TRP A 116 -3.72 11.01 -5.51
CA TRP A 116 -3.19 10.09 -4.49
C TRP A 116 -4.30 9.35 -3.75
N HIS A 117 -5.28 10.07 -3.19
CA HIS A 117 -6.36 9.44 -2.43
C HIS A 117 -7.21 8.48 -3.30
N ALA A 118 -7.49 8.85 -4.55
CA ALA A 118 -8.20 7.98 -5.48
C ALA A 118 -7.41 6.70 -5.78
N LEU A 119 -6.12 6.83 -6.06
CA LEU A 119 -5.23 5.70 -6.30
C LEU A 119 -5.14 4.78 -5.09
N TYR A 120 -4.89 5.37 -3.92
CA TYR A 120 -4.78 4.67 -2.66
C TYR A 120 -6.06 3.90 -2.33
N GLY A 121 -7.23 4.52 -2.50
CA GLY A 121 -8.52 3.85 -2.32
C GLY A 121 -8.72 2.67 -3.27
N LEU A 122 -8.31 2.78 -4.54
CA LEU A 122 -8.36 1.68 -5.51
C LEU A 122 -7.44 0.52 -5.11
N ILE A 123 -6.22 0.82 -4.65
CA ILE A 123 -5.27 -0.19 -4.17
C ILE A 123 -5.84 -0.93 -2.96
N LEU A 124 -6.30 -0.19 -1.95
CA LEU A 124 -6.82 -0.78 -0.72
C LEU A 124 -8.04 -1.66 -1.01
N GLN A 125 -9.04 -1.13 -1.72
CA GLN A 125 -10.25 -1.87 -2.09
C GLN A 125 -9.92 -3.10 -2.96
N GLY A 126 -9.02 -2.96 -3.93
CA GLY A 126 -8.61 -4.06 -4.80
C GLY A 126 -7.95 -5.19 -4.01
N CYS A 127 -7.10 -4.86 -3.03
CA CYS A 127 -6.45 -5.83 -2.15
C CYS A 127 -7.46 -6.51 -1.22
N GLU A 128 -8.38 -5.76 -0.60
CA GLU A 128 -9.45 -6.30 0.25
C GLU A 128 -10.34 -7.30 -0.51
N GLN A 129 -10.77 -6.93 -1.73
CA GLN A 129 -11.58 -7.81 -2.57
C GLN A 129 -10.83 -9.08 -2.98
N ALA A 130 -9.51 -8.99 -3.22
CA ALA A 130 -8.71 -10.16 -3.50
C ALA A 130 -8.55 -11.09 -2.28
N MET A 131 -8.35 -10.52 -1.08
CA MET A 131 -8.30 -11.27 0.17
C MET A 131 -9.64 -11.95 0.48
N ALA A 132 -10.76 -11.28 0.17
CA ALA A 132 -12.11 -11.85 0.31
C ALA A 132 -12.46 -12.90 -0.77
N GLY A 133 -11.58 -13.13 -1.76
CA GLY A 133 -11.81 -14.06 -2.86
C GLY A 133 -12.79 -13.55 -3.93
N ALA A 134 -13.19 -12.28 -3.88
CA ALA A 134 -14.06 -11.65 -4.87
C ALA A 134 -13.32 -11.28 -6.17
N LEU A 135 -12.00 -11.08 -6.10
CA LEU A 135 -11.14 -10.84 -7.26
C LEU A 135 -9.92 -11.77 -7.26
N PRO A 136 -9.49 -12.33 -8.41
CA PRO A 136 -8.22 -13.03 -8.48
C PRO A 136 -7.04 -12.06 -8.25
N ARG A 137 -6.14 -12.36 -7.31
CA ARG A 137 -4.99 -11.49 -6.93
C ARG A 137 -4.20 -10.95 -8.13
N HIS A 138 -3.93 -11.79 -9.14
CA HIS A 138 -3.17 -11.40 -10.33
C HIS A 138 -3.87 -10.37 -11.23
N THR A 139 -5.18 -10.11 -11.02
CA THR A 139 -5.96 -9.15 -11.80
C THR A 139 -6.01 -7.76 -11.19
N VAL A 140 -5.65 -7.63 -9.91
CA VAL A 140 -5.81 -6.39 -9.12
C VAL A 140 -4.97 -5.25 -9.71
N ALA A 141 -3.66 -5.43 -9.87
CA ALA A 141 -2.79 -4.40 -10.43
C ALA A 141 -3.19 -4.00 -11.87
N PRO A 142 -3.41 -4.94 -12.81
CA PRO A 142 -3.92 -4.59 -14.15
C PRO A 142 -5.24 -3.81 -14.14
N LEU A 143 -6.17 -4.15 -13.23
CA LEU A 143 -7.45 -3.46 -13.10
C LEU A 143 -7.27 -2.03 -12.60
N ILE A 144 -6.43 -1.82 -11.58
CA ILE A 144 -6.14 -0.50 -11.02
C ILE A 144 -5.44 0.36 -12.06
N ILE A 145 -4.39 -0.15 -12.71
CA ILE A 145 -3.66 0.56 -13.78
C ILE A 145 -4.63 1.04 -14.86
N ARG A 146 -5.45 0.14 -15.39
CA ARG A 146 -6.41 0.48 -16.45
C ARG A 146 -7.44 1.53 -15.99
N THR A 147 -7.92 1.41 -14.76
CA THR A 147 -8.93 2.33 -14.20
C THR A 147 -8.33 3.72 -13.99
N PHE A 148 -7.12 3.76 -13.43
CA PHE A 148 -6.39 4.98 -13.13
C PHE A 148 -6.03 5.73 -14.41
N GLU A 149 -5.38 5.08 -15.37
CA GLU A 149 -4.97 5.71 -16.64
C GLU A 149 -6.15 6.28 -17.44
N ARG A 150 -7.29 5.58 -17.45
CA ARG A 150 -8.48 6.07 -18.15
C ARG A 150 -9.22 7.20 -17.41
N GLY A 151 -8.94 7.38 -16.12
CA GLY A 151 -9.59 8.38 -15.28
C GLY A 151 -8.76 9.64 -15.07
N ILE A 152 -7.43 9.58 -15.22
CA ILE A 152 -6.52 10.68 -14.88
C ILE A 152 -5.54 11.07 -15.99
N CYS A 153 -5.54 10.40 -17.14
CA CYS A 153 -4.85 10.92 -18.32
C CYS A 153 -5.69 12.04 -18.95
N PRO A 154 -5.05 13.09 -19.51
CA PRO A 154 -5.76 14.19 -20.14
C PRO A 154 -6.76 13.70 -21.20
N VAL A 155 -7.93 14.32 -21.25
CA VAL A 155 -8.90 14.08 -22.32
C VAL A 155 -8.28 14.57 -23.64
N PRO A 156 -8.34 13.79 -24.73
CA PRO A 156 -7.83 14.21 -26.04
C PRO A 156 -8.56 15.43 -26.60
#